data_AF-A0A2G9THC0-F1
#
_entry.id   AF-A0A2G9THC0-F1
#
_cell.length_a   1.000
_cell.length_b   1.000
_cell.length_c   1.000
_cell.angle_alpha   90.00
_cell.angle_beta   90.00
_cell.angle_gamma   90.00
#
_symmetry.space_group_name_H-M   'P 1'
#
loop_
_entity.id
_entity.type
_entity.pdbx_description
1 polymer ?
#
loop_
_entity_poly.entity_id
_entity_poly.type
_entity_poly.pdbx_seq_one_letter_code
_entity_poly.pdbx_strand_id
1 'polypeptide(L)'
;VSLEPEHFEAWNNLSAAYIKLGQKERARKILSEALKFNFEHPKVWENYLLLCVDTAEFDQAIKAFHRLLDLNKQQKDDEVLEIMASNVLRMVKEASDEPTKVQANTLKTELLKLFGRLSAVQTLSSK
;
A
#
# COMPACT_ATOMS: atom_id res chain seq x y z
N VAL A 1 -9.05 35.14 4.59
CA VAL A 1 -7.98 34.18 4.96
C VAL A 1 -8.43 32.83 4.45
N SER A 2 -7.92 32.40 3.29
CA SER A 2 -8.29 31.13 2.68
C SER A 2 -7.56 29.99 3.39
N LEU A 3 -8.29 29.25 4.23
CA LEU A 3 -7.81 28.05 4.92
C LEU A 3 -7.98 26.82 4.02
N GLU A 4 -7.29 26.76 2.88
CA GLU A 4 -7.24 25.51 2.09
C GLU A 4 -5.82 25.25 1.58
N PRO A 5 -4.96 24.74 2.46
CA PRO A 5 -4.04 23.67 2.04
C PRO A 5 -3.84 22.50 3.04
N GLU A 6 -4.47 22.48 4.22
CA GLU A 6 -4.01 21.60 5.34
C GLU A 6 -4.81 20.31 5.57
N HIS A 7 -5.79 19.96 4.73
CA HIS A 7 -6.64 18.80 5.02
C HIS A 7 -5.84 17.48 5.00
N PHE A 8 -4.98 17.27 3.99
CA PHE A 8 -4.22 16.02 3.86
C PHE A 8 -3.19 15.81 4.98
N GLU A 9 -2.60 16.88 5.52
CA GLU A 9 -1.64 16.79 6.62
C GLU A 9 -2.32 16.37 7.91
N ALA A 10 -3.55 16.84 8.15
CA ALA A 10 -4.35 16.41 9.27
C ALA A 10 -4.70 14.91 9.17
N TRP A 11 -5.15 14.42 8.01
CA TRP A 11 -5.42 12.98 7.79
C TRP A 11 -4.16 12.13 7.93
N ASN A 12 -3.03 12.62 7.41
CA ASN A 12 -1.72 11.98 7.52
C ASN A 12 -1.31 11.83 8.99
N ASN A 13 -1.24 12.94 9.73
CA ASN A 13 -0.83 12.95 11.13
C ASN A 13 -1.78 12.09 11.99
N LEU A 14 -3.08 12.15 11.72
CA LEU A 14 -4.08 11.37 12.45
C LEU A 14 -3.97 9.87 12.18
N SER A 15 -3.81 9.46 10.92
CA SER A 15 -3.63 8.05 10.55
C SER A 15 -2.32 7.49 11.10
N ALA A 16 -1.21 8.23 10.99
CA ALA A 16 0.08 7.86 11.56
C ALA A 16 0.02 7.73 13.09
N ALA A 17 -0.69 8.64 13.78
CA ALA A 17 -0.91 8.53 15.22
C ALA A 17 -1.72 7.27 15.57
N TYR A 18 -2.80 6.96 14.84
CA TYR A 18 -3.57 5.76 15.08
C TYR A 18 -2.78 4.47 14.81
N ILE A 19 -1.93 4.43 13.78
CA ILE A 19 -1.02 3.31 13.52
C ILE A 19 -0.06 3.13 14.70
N LYS A 20 0.59 4.20 15.17
CA LYS A 20 1.50 4.16 16.33
C LYS A 20 0.80 3.74 17.63
N LEU A 21 -0.48 4.09 17.78
CA LEU A 21 -1.30 3.71 18.92
C LEU A 21 -1.90 2.29 18.80
N GLY A 22 -1.61 1.54 17.73
CA GLY A 22 -2.16 0.21 17.48
C GLY A 22 -3.66 0.20 17.14
N GLN A 23 -4.27 1.36 16.93
CA GLN A 23 -5.70 1.52 16.63
C GLN A 23 -5.95 1.39 15.11
N LYS A 24 -5.56 0.25 14.54
CA LYS A 24 -5.52 -0.01 13.09
C LYS A 24 -6.90 0.18 12.42
N GLU A 25 -7.98 -0.24 13.07
CA GLU A 25 -9.36 -0.05 12.56
C GLU A 25 -9.77 1.41 12.44
N ARG A 26 -9.35 2.25 13.39
CA ARG A 26 -9.62 3.70 13.32
C ARG A 26 -8.77 4.35 12.24
N ALA A 27 -7.48 3.98 12.15
CA ALA A 27 -6.62 4.42 11.05
C ALA A 27 -7.24 4.11 9.69
N ARG A 28 -7.82 2.91 9.54
CA ARG A 28 -8.51 2.50 8.31
C ARG A 28 -9.70 3.37 7.98
N LYS A 29 -10.59 3.63 8.93
CA LYS A 29 -11.77 4.49 8.70
C LYS A 29 -11.32 5.88 8.25
N ILE A 30 -10.36 6.47 8.96
CA ILE A 30 -9.78 7.77 8.65
C ILE A 30 -9.16 7.80 7.26
N LEU A 31 -8.34 6.81 6.90
CA LEU A 31 -7.74 6.73 5.56
C LEU A 31 -8.79 6.48 4.48
N SER A 32 -9.82 5.68 4.76
CA SER A 32 -10.92 5.43 3.80
C SER A 32 -11.76 6.69 3.54
N GLU A 33 -11.90 7.57 4.52
CA GLU A 33 -12.53 8.87 4.37
C GLU A 33 -11.60 9.83 3.62
N ALA A 34 -10.32 9.89 4.00
CA ALA A 34 -9.31 10.70 3.30
C ALA A 34 -9.25 10.36 1.80
N LEU A 35 -9.32 9.07 1.46
CA LEU A 35 -9.35 8.59 0.07
C LEU A 35 -10.62 9.00 -0.69
N LYS A 36 -11.73 9.33 0.00
CA LYS A 36 -12.96 9.87 -0.63
C LYS A 36 -12.84 11.36 -0.95
N PHE A 37 -12.08 12.12 -0.17
CA PHE A 37 -12.01 13.59 -0.28
C PHE A 37 -10.76 14.10 -1.01
N ASN A 38 -9.62 13.39 -0.92
CA ASN A 38 -8.35 13.85 -1.49
C ASN A 38 -7.60 12.70 -2.17
N PHE A 39 -8.22 12.19 -3.25
CA PHE A 39 -7.87 10.96 -3.96
C PHE A 39 -6.45 10.93 -4.56
N GLU A 40 -5.83 12.09 -4.79
CA GLU A 40 -4.60 12.18 -5.61
C GLU A 40 -3.34 12.50 -4.82
N HIS A 41 -3.41 12.67 -3.49
CA HIS A 41 -2.22 13.02 -2.71
C HIS A 41 -1.38 11.76 -2.38
N PRO A 42 -0.13 11.64 -2.84
CA PRO A 42 0.66 10.42 -2.67
C PRO A 42 0.91 10.04 -1.20
N LYS A 43 1.07 11.02 -0.30
CA LYS A 43 1.24 10.77 1.14
C LYS A 43 0.08 10.00 1.79
N VAL A 44 -1.15 10.18 1.30
CA VAL A 44 -2.32 9.45 1.83
C VAL A 44 -2.23 7.97 1.44
N TRP A 45 -1.83 7.70 0.20
CA TRP A 45 -1.61 6.35 -0.31
C TRP A 45 -0.43 5.65 0.36
N GLU A 46 0.63 6.37 0.74
CA GLU A 46 1.74 5.81 1.54
C GLU A 46 1.27 5.33 2.90
N ASN A 47 0.54 6.15 3.64
CA ASN A 47 0.03 5.75 4.95
C ASN A 47 -0.98 4.60 4.85
N TYR A 48 -1.78 4.59 3.79
CA TYR A 48 -2.67 3.48 3.49
C TYR A 48 -1.88 2.19 3.19
N LEU A 49 -0.81 2.27 2.40
CA LEU A 49 0.08 1.14 2.13
C LEU A 49 0.72 0.62 3.43
N LEU A 50 1.29 1.50 4.26
CA LEU A 50 1.91 1.11 5.54
C LEU A 50 0.89 0.46 6.49
N LEU A 51 -0.33 1.00 6.59
CA LEU A 51 -1.40 0.39 7.35
C LEU A 51 -1.73 -1.01 6.82
N CYS A 52 -1.88 -1.16 5.51
CA CYS A 52 -2.19 -2.45 4.89
C CYS A 52 -1.11 -3.49 5.20
N VAL A 53 0.17 -3.12 5.07
CA VAL A 53 1.32 -3.99 5.39
C VAL A 53 1.32 -4.37 6.88
N ASP A 54 1.08 -3.42 7.78
CA ASP A 54 1.01 -3.65 9.22
C ASP A 54 -0.23 -4.49 9.64
N THR A 55 -1.31 -4.46 8.85
CA THR A 55 -2.48 -5.35 9.03
C THR A 55 -2.39 -6.67 8.25
N ALA A 56 -1.30 -6.92 7.53
CA ALA A 56 -1.11 -8.07 6.63
C ALA A 56 -2.18 -8.17 5.51
N GLU A 57 -2.76 -7.05 5.11
CA GLU A 57 -3.72 -6.95 3.99
C GLU A 57 -2.99 -6.71 2.67
N PHE A 58 -2.32 -7.75 2.21
CA PHE A 58 -1.44 -7.67 1.05
C PHE A 58 -2.18 -7.37 -0.26
N ASP A 59 -3.46 -7.73 -0.39
CA ASP A 59 -4.25 -7.41 -1.58
C ASP A 59 -4.45 -5.89 -1.73
N GLN A 60 -4.76 -5.21 -0.62
CA GLN A 60 -4.92 -3.76 -0.56
C GLN A 60 -3.57 -3.06 -0.68
N ALA A 61 -2.51 -3.61 -0.07
CA ALA A 61 -1.15 -3.10 -0.20
C ALA A 61 -0.69 -3.08 -1.66
N ILE A 62 -0.89 -4.18 -2.41
CA ILE A 62 -0.52 -4.25 -3.84
C ILE A 62 -1.28 -3.19 -4.66
N LYS A 63 -2.58 -3.02 -4.41
CA LYS A 63 -3.40 -1.98 -5.08
C LYS A 63 -2.92 -0.57 -4.75
N ALA A 64 -2.61 -0.30 -3.49
CA ALA A 64 -2.09 0.99 -3.04
C ALA A 64 -0.76 1.32 -3.72
N PHE A 65 0.13 0.32 -3.83
CA PHE A 65 1.40 0.49 -4.51
C PHE A 65 1.22 0.78 -6.00
N HIS A 66 0.31 0.07 -6.68
CA HIS A 66 -0.04 0.38 -8.07
C HIS A 66 -0.52 1.83 -8.24
N ARG A 67 -1.30 2.36 -7.30
CA ARG A 67 -1.72 3.77 -7.33
C ARG A 67 -0.57 4.74 -7.08
N LEU A 68 0.34 4.43 -6.16
CA LEU A 68 1.56 5.23 -5.97
C LEU A 68 2.42 5.30 -7.24
N LEU A 69 2.52 4.20 -7.98
CA LEU A 69 3.16 4.18 -9.29
C LEU A 69 2.41 5.03 -10.33
N ASP A 70 1.08 4.97 -10.37
CA ASP A 70 0.24 5.79 -11.26
C ASP A 70 0.42 7.30 -11.00
N LEU A 71 0.63 7.68 -9.73
CA LEU A 71 0.89 9.06 -9.31
C LEU A 71 2.34 9.53 -9.59
N ASN A 72 3.08 8.78 -10.42
CA ASN A 72 4.48 9.05 -10.79
C ASN A 72 5.42 9.25 -9.60
N LYS A 73 5.10 8.64 -8.46
CA LYS A 73 6.01 8.68 -7.33
C LYS A 73 7.14 7.70 -7.59
N GLN A 74 8.37 8.20 -7.74
CA GLN A 74 9.59 7.39 -7.71
C GLN A 74 9.81 6.87 -6.28
N GLN A 75 8.94 5.96 -5.82
CA GLN A 75 9.15 5.27 -4.56
C GLN A 75 9.86 3.96 -4.80
N LYS A 76 11.12 3.96 -4.39
CA LYS A 76 11.89 2.77 -4.08
C LYS A 76 11.64 2.45 -2.61
N ASP A 77 10.40 2.08 -2.27
CA ASP A 77 10.13 1.53 -0.94
C ASP A 77 10.47 0.04 -0.99
N ASP A 78 11.76 -0.24 -1.20
CA ASP A 78 12.30 -1.57 -1.41
C ASP A 78 12.03 -2.46 -0.18
N GLU A 79 12.03 -1.87 1.01
CA GLU A 79 11.66 -2.53 2.27
C GLU A 79 10.20 -2.99 2.27
N VAL A 80 9.26 -2.14 1.85
CA VAL A 80 7.83 -2.51 1.78
C VAL A 80 7.62 -3.62 0.76
N LEU A 81 8.27 -3.53 -0.40
CA LEU A 81 8.23 -4.58 -1.42
C LEU A 81 8.82 -5.90 -0.92
N GLU A 82 9.93 -5.85 -0.18
CA GLU A 82 10.58 -7.01 0.42
C GLU A 82 9.69 -7.67 1.49
N ILE A 83 9.07 -6.87 2.36
CA ILE A 83 8.13 -7.36 3.38
C ILE A 83 6.93 -8.02 2.70
N MET A 84 6.34 -7.39 1.68
CA MET A 84 5.22 -7.96 0.93
C MET A 84 5.61 -9.27 0.24
N ALA A 85 6.75 -9.30 -0.46
CA ALA A 85 7.25 -10.49 -1.14
C ALA A 85 7.54 -11.63 -0.17
N SER A 86 8.23 -11.34 0.94
CA SER A 86 8.58 -12.33 1.96
C SER A 86 7.34 -12.95 2.59
N ASN A 87 6.33 -12.12 2.91
CA ASN A 87 5.07 -12.60 3.47
C ASN A 87 4.25 -13.41 2.47
N VAL A 88 4.12 -12.95 1.21
CA VAL A 88 3.38 -13.69 0.19
C VAL A 88 4.06 -15.05 -0.09
N LEU A 89 5.39 -15.09 -0.17
CA LEU A 89 6.14 -16.35 -0.32
C LEU A 89 5.95 -17.28 0.88
N ARG A 90 5.91 -16.73 2.10
CA ARG A 90 5.59 -17.50 3.31
C ARG A 90 4.17 -18.07 3.25
N MET A 91 3.17 -17.26 2.88
CA MET A 91 1.78 -17.73 2.72
C MET A 91 1.69 -18.86 1.70
N VAL A 92 2.41 -18.78 0.58
CA VAL A 92 2.44 -19.86 -0.43
C VAL A 92 3.08 -21.14 0.14
N LYS A 93 4.10 -21.03 1.00
CA LYS A 93 4.76 -22.19 1.63
C LYS A 93 3.91 -22.83 2.73
N GLU A 94 3.19 -22.02 3.51
CA GLU A 94 2.41 -22.44 4.67
C GLU A 94 0.98 -22.88 4.30
N ALA A 95 0.51 -22.56 3.09
CA ALA A 95 -0.83 -22.92 2.62
C ALA A 95 -1.04 -24.45 2.56
N SER A 96 -1.84 -24.96 3.50
CA SER A 96 -2.16 -26.39 3.63
C SER A 96 -3.36 -26.81 2.80
N ASP A 97 -4.39 -25.96 2.72
CA ASP A 97 -5.68 -26.24 2.09
C ASP A 97 -5.85 -25.52 0.75
N GLU A 98 -6.80 -25.99 -0.06
CA GLU A 98 -7.02 -25.45 -1.41
C GLU A 98 -7.39 -23.95 -1.41
N PRO A 99 -8.28 -23.45 -0.53
CA PRO A 99 -8.60 -22.03 -0.45
C PRO A 99 -7.40 -21.13 -0.15
N THR A 100 -6.57 -21.49 0.83
CA THR A 100 -5.37 -20.72 1.19
C THR A 100 -4.32 -20.75 0.08
N LYS A 101 -4.17 -21.89 -0.62
CA LYS A 101 -3.29 -22.00 -1.81
C LYS A 101 -3.76 -21.10 -2.93
N VAL A 102 -5.06 -21.09 -3.24
CA VAL A 102 -5.63 -20.22 -4.27
C VAL A 102 -5.36 -18.75 -3.92
N GLN A 103 -5.68 -18.35 -2.68
CA GLN A 103 -5.45 -16.97 -2.22
C GLN A 103 -3.97 -16.56 -2.31
N ALA A 104 -3.07 -17.39 -1.80
CA ALA A 104 -1.63 -17.11 -1.81
C ALA A 104 -1.07 -17.04 -3.24
N ASN A 105 -1.53 -17.91 -4.13
CA ASN A 105 -1.15 -17.87 -5.55
C ASN A 105 -1.71 -16.63 -6.26
N THR A 106 -2.94 -16.21 -5.98
CA THR A 106 -3.50 -14.95 -6.52
C THR A 106 -2.65 -13.77 -6.08
N LEU A 107 -2.33 -13.65 -4.79
CA LEU A 107 -1.46 -12.60 -4.28
C LEU A 107 -0.07 -12.62 -4.92
N LYS A 108 0.52 -13.81 -5.10
CA LYS A 108 1.79 -13.99 -5.81
C LYS A 108 1.71 -13.47 -7.25
N THR A 109 0.64 -13.79 -7.97
CA THR A 109 0.45 -13.31 -9.36
C THR A 109 0.30 -11.79 -9.42
N GLU A 110 -0.48 -11.19 -8.53
CA GLU A 110 -0.61 -9.73 -8.48
C GLU A 110 0.70 -9.03 -8.12
N LEU A 111 1.47 -9.60 -7.19
CA LEU A 111 2.78 -9.08 -6.84
C LEU A 111 3.78 -9.17 -8.01
N LEU A 112 3.73 -10.26 -8.80
CA LEU A 112 4.55 -10.38 -10.01
C LEU A 112 4.18 -9.32 -11.07
N LYS A 113 2.89 -9.00 -11.23
CA LYS A 113 2.45 -7.90 -12.10
C LYS A 113 2.99 -6.56 -11.61
N LEU A 114 2.99 -6.34 -10.29
CA LEU A 114 3.59 -5.15 -9.69
C LEU A 114 5.08 -5.02 -10.01
N PHE A 115 5.86 -6.08 -9.82
CA PHE A 115 7.28 -6.07 -10.16
C PHE A 115 7.53 -5.86 -11.66
N GLY A 116 6.71 -6.45 -12.54
CA GLY A 116 6.78 -6.21 -13.98
C GLY A 116 6.49 -4.75 -14.36
N ARG A 117 5.55 -4.10 -13.69
CA ARG A 117 5.29 -2.66 -13.87
C ARG A 117 6.45 -1.81 -13.35
N LEU A 118 6.99 -2.15 -12.18
CA LEU A 118 8.09 -1.42 -11.56
C LEU A 118 9.36 -1.43 -12.45
N SER A 119 9.70 -2.60 -13.00
CA SER A 119 10.85 -2.73 -13.91
C SER A 119 10.64 -1.95 -15.22
N ALA A 120 9.42 -1.96 -15.77
CA ALA A 120 9.07 -1.17 -16.95
C ALA A 120 9.20 0.35 -16.70
N VAL A 121 8.71 0.84 -15.56
CA VAL A 121 8.79 2.27 -15.19
C VAL A 121 10.23 2.72 -14.93
N GLN A 122 11.04 1.90 -14.23
CA GLN A 122 12.47 2.21 -14.01
C GLN A 122 13.25 2.32 -15.32
N THR A 123 12.97 1.43 -16.28
CA THR A 123 13.65 1.41 -17.59
C THR A 123 13.28 2.63 -18.44
N LEU A 124 12.07 3.18 -18.27
CA LEU A 124 11.60 4.37 -18.99
C LEU A 124 12.10 5.69 -18.37
N SER A 125 12.33 5.70 -17.05
CA SER A 125 12.79 6.89 -16.31
C SER A 125 14.30 7.15 -16.41
N SER A 126 15.08 6.24 -17.00
CA SER A 126 16.55 6.32 -17.08
C SER A 126 17.07 6.98 -18.37
N LYS A 127 16.33 7.93 -18.96
CA LYS A 127 16.76 8.71 -20.13
C LYS A 127 16.70 10.20 -19.87
#